data_AF-A0A5C5R714-F1
#
_entry.id   AF-A0A5C5R714-F1
#
_cell.length_a   1.000
_cell.length_b   1.000
_cell.length_c   1.000
_cell.angle_alpha   90.00
_cell.angle_beta   90.00
_cell.angle_gamma   90.00
#
_symmetry.space_group_name_H-M   'P 1'
#
loop_
_entity.id
_entity.type
_entity.pdbx_description
1 polymer ?
#
loop_
_entity_poly.entity_id
_entity_poly.type
_entity_poly.pdbx_seq_one_letter_code
_entity_poly.pdbx_strand_id
1 'polypeptide(L)'
;MAVTLHITGEPESDAVLSEHPFALLAGMLLDQQFPMERAFAGPWKVLDRFGSIDPRDIAVADPARFEELCTTPPAIHRYGRAMAARLQALAQIVVDEYDGQAERIWTEAASGADLVKRIEALPGFGAQKAKIFAALVGKQLGVKPRGWTTAVGDYGKAGYRSVADVVDGESLQKVRAYKKEMKAAGKKAGA
;
A
#
# COMPACT_ATOMS: atom_id res chain seq x y z
N MET A 1 1.54 -11.69 -18.16
CA MET A 1 2.84 -11.04 -17.92
C MET A 1 2.77 -10.48 -16.50
N ALA A 2 3.70 -10.86 -15.63
CA ALA A 2 3.79 -10.27 -14.29
C ALA A 2 4.05 -8.76 -14.43
N VAL A 3 3.32 -7.94 -13.67
CA VAL A 3 3.51 -6.49 -13.66
C VAL A 3 4.68 -6.18 -12.73
N THR A 4 5.69 -5.49 -13.22
CA THR A 4 6.78 -4.98 -12.39
C THR A 4 6.42 -3.59 -11.88
N LEU A 5 6.35 -3.43 -10.56
CA LEU A 5 6.14 -2.16 -9.88
C LEU A 5 7.49 -1.45 -9.68
N HIS A 6 7.50 -0.12 -9.71
CA HIS A 6 8.71 0.70 -9.54
C HIS A 6 8.50 1.81 -8.49
N ILE A 7 7.84 1.46 -7.38
CA ILE A 7 7.33 2.44 -6.40
C ILE A 7 8.46 2.96 -5.50
N THR A 8 9.39 2.09 -5.12
CA THR A 8 10.46 2.41 -4.17
C THR A 8 11.70 2.96 -4.87
N GLY A 9 11.95 2.51 -6.11
CA GLY A 9 13.19 2.80 -6.83
C GLY A 9 14.34 1.85 -6.48
N GLU A 10 14.10 0.88 -5.59
CA GLU A 10 15.07 -0.14 -5.18
C GLU A 10 14.64 -1.51 -5.74
N PRO A 11 15.45 -2.16 -6.60
CA PRO A 11 15.04 -3.36 -7.32
C PRO A 11 14.52 -4.51 -6.43
N GLU A 12 15.20 -4.78 -5.31
CA GLU A 12 14.81 -5.86 -4.40
C GLU A 12 13.47 -5.58 -3.71
N SER A 13 13.24 -4.33 -3.34
CA SER A 13 11.98 -3.95 -2.72
C SER A 13 10.83 -3.91 -3.71
N ASP A 14 11.09 -3.42 -4.92
CA ASP A 14 10.12 -3.37 -6.01
C ASP A 14 9.73 -4.79 -6.49
N ALA A 15 10.67 -5.75 -6.47
CA ALA A 15 10.37 -7.16 -6.72
C ALA A 15 9.39 -7.71 -5.67
N VAL A 16 9.63 -7.48 -4.37
CA VAL A 16 8.72 -7.93 -3.31
C VAL A 16 7.31 -7.37 -3.47
N LEU A 17 7.17 -6.09 -3.83
CA LEU A 17 5.86 -5.49 -4.09
C LEU A 17 5.15 -6.07 -5.32
N SER A 18 5.93 -6.47 -6.33
CA SER A 18 5.42 -7.04 -7.59
C SER A 18 4.97 -8.49 -7.42
N GLU A 19 5.67 -9.25 -6.59
CA GLU A 19 5.47 -10.69 -6.41
C GLU A 19 4.44 -11.03 -5.32
N HIS A 20 4.34 -10.19 -4.28
CA HIS A 20 3.51 -10.49 -3.11
C HIS A 20 2.36 -9.48 -2.95
N PRO A 21 1.10 -9.88 -3.23
CA PRO A 21 -0.09 -9.05 -3.03
C PRO A 21 -0.20 -8.44 -1.62
N PHE A 22 0.15 -9.22 -0.58
CA PHE A 22 0.15 -8.71 0.80
C PHE A 22 1.21 -7.63 1.03
N ALA A 23 2.38 -7.73 0.39
CA ALA A 23 3.42 -6.70 0.49
C ALA A 23 2.93 -5.36 -0.06
N LEU A 24 2.20 -5.36 -1.19
CA LEU A 24 1.65 -4.14 -1.75
C LEU A 24 0.64 -3.47 -0.80
N LEU A 25 -0.22 -4.27 -0.17
CA LEU A 25 -1.19 -3.81 0.82
C LEU A 25 -0.50 -3.26 2.08
N ALA A 26 0.52 -3.96 2.57
CA ALA A 26 1.35 -3.55 3.71
C ALA A 26 2.09 -2.23 3.43
N GLY A 27 2.66 -2.05 2.24
CA GLY A 27 3.30 -0.80 1.82
C GLY A 27 2.34 0.39 1.90
N MET A 28 1.09 0.20 1.45
CA MET A 28 0.05 1.22 1.53
C MET A 28 -0.43 1.48 2.97
N LEU A 29 -0.52 0.45 3.82
CA LEU A 29 -0.78 0.62 5.25
C LEU A 29 0.27 1.55 5.88
N LEU A 30 1.55 1.30 5.57
CA LEU A 30 2.69 2.07 6.09
C LEU A 30 2.80 3.49 5.52
N ASP A 31 2.16 3.81 4.38
CA ASP A 31 2.14 5.17 3.81
C ASP A 31 1.23 6.09 4.62
N GLN A 32 1.69 6.47 5.81
CA GLN A 32 1.01 7.40 6.70
C GLN A 32 2.00 8.34 7.40
N GLN A 33 1.98 9.60 6.97
CA GLN A 33 2.87 10.64 7.48
C GLN A 33 4.36 10.27 7.36
N PHE A 34 4.72 9.45 6.39
CA PHE A 34 6.07 8.94 6.14
C PHE A 34 6.39 9.07 4.65
N PRO A 35 7.66 9.16 4.23
CA PRO A 35 7.98 9.16 2.82
C PRO A 35 7.47 7.88 2.15
N MET A 36 6.72 8.04 1.06
CA MET A 36 6.00 6.97 0.38
C MET A 36 6.92 5.81 -0.01
N GLU A 37 8.06 6.11 -0.61
CA GLU A 37 9.05 5.12 -1.05
C GLU A 37 9.60 4.32 0.13
N ARG A 38 9.79 4.98 1.27
CA ARG A 38 10.25 4.32 2.50
C ARG A 38 9.16 3.47 3.15
N ALA A 39 7.89 3.89 3.04
CA ALA A 39 6.75 3.09 3.48
C ALA A 39 6.61 1.82 2.64
N PHE A 40 6.65 1.97 1.31
CA PHE A 40 6.57 0.86 0.37
C PHE A 40 7.83 -0.03 0.38
N ALA A 41 8.95 0.44 0.93
CA ALA A 41 10.12 -0.40 1.23
C ALA A 41 10.02 -1.20 2.54
N GLY A 42 9.01 -0.92 3.37
CA GLY A 42 8.79 -1.62 4.64
C GLY A 42 8.57 -3.15 4.50
N PRO A 43 7.74 -3.63 3.56
CA PRO A 43 7.50 -5.06 3.34
C PRO A 43 8.77 -5.86 3.02
N TRP A 44 9.67 -5.33 2.19
CA TRP A 44 10.95 -5.99 1.92
C TRP A 44 11.80 -6.17 3.18
N LYS A 45 11.85 -5.17 4.06
CA LYS A 45 12.54 -5.29 5.35
C LYS A 45 11.88 -6.31 6.28
N VAL A 46 10.56 -6.47 6.21
CA VAL A 46 9.86 -7.53 6.94
C VAL A 46 10.31 -8.88 6.38
N LEU A 47 10.26 -9.07 5.06
CA LEU A 47 10.72 -10.29 4.41
C LEU A 47 12.17 -10.64 4.76
N ASP A 48 13.08 -9.69 4.65
CA ASP A 48 14.52 -9.84 4.94
C ASP A 48 14.81 -10.31 6.38
N ARG A 49 14.04 -9.79 7.36
CA ARG A 49 14.31 -10.03 8.80
C ARG A 49 13.48 -11.14 9.41
N PHE A 50 12.22 -11.22 9.00
CA PHE A 50 11.27 -12.23 9.50
C PHE A 50 11.35 -13.51 8.67
N GLY A 51 11.82 -13.44 7.43
CA GLY A 51 11.94 -14.58 6.51
C GLY A 51 10.68 -14.85 5.68
N SER A 52 9.59 -14.12 5.93
CA SER A 52 8.32 -14.27 5.21
C SER A 52 7.57 -12.94 5.09
N ILE A 53 6.76 -12.83 4.03
CA ILE A 53 5.75 -11.78 3.86
C ILE A 53 4.36 -12.40 3.64
N ASP A 54 4.21 -13.71 3.91
CA ASP A 54 2.92 -14.39 3.92
C ASP A 54 2.08 -13.88 5.10
N PRO A 55 0.82 -13.47 4.89
CA PRO A 55 -0.04 -13.02 5.97
C PRO A 55 -0.27 -14.09 7.05
N ARG A 56 -0.22 -15.38 6.74
CA ARG A 56 -0.37 -16.46 7.73
C ARG A 56 0.76 -16.45 8.74
N ASP A 57 1.99 -16.36 8.26
CA ASP A 57 3.18 -16.34 9.13
C ASP A 57 3.19 -15.08 10.00
N ILE A 58 2.83 -13.93 9.42
CA ILE A 58 2.81 -12.64 10.13
C ILE A 58 1.68 -12.62 11.19
N ALA A 59 0.51 -13.16 10.87
CA ALA A 59 -0.64 -13.19 11.78
C ALA A 59 -0.35 -14.02 13.05
N VAL A 60 0.35 -15.14 12.92
CA VAL A 60 0.66 -16.04 14.05
C VAL A 60 1.99 -15.73 14.74
N ALA A 61 2.78 -14.78 14.21
CA ALA A 61 4.06 -14.39 14.80
C ALA A 61 3.89 -13.86 16.23
N ASP A 62 4.84 -14.20 17.11
CA ASP A 62 4.90 -13.60 18.45
C ASP A 62 4.95 -12.06 18.34
N PRO A 63 3.98 -11.32 18.94
CA PRO A 63 3.89 -9.88 18.73
C PRO A 63 5.14 -9.11 19.20
N ALA A 64 5.76 -9.52 20.30
CA ALA A 64 6.94 -8.85 20.82
C ALA A 64 8.15 -9.05 19.90
N ARG A 65 8.35 -10.28 19.42
CA ARG A 65 9.42 -10.59 18.46
C ARG A 65 9.20 -9.91 17.12
N PHE A 66 7.98 -9.92 16.59
CA PHE A 66 7.68 -9.25 15.33
C PHE A 66 7.90 -7.73 15.42
N GLU A 67 7.50 -7.13 16.54
CA GLU A 67 7.75 -5.72 16.81
C GLU A 67 9.24 -5.37 16.83
N GLU A 68 10.06 -6.19 17.48
CA GLU A 68 11.53 -6.03 17.52
C GLU A 68 12.13 -6.02 16.11
N LEU A 69 11.73 -6.96 15.25
CA LEU A 69 12.18 -7.02 13.85
C LEU A 69 11.76 -5.78 13.05
N CYS A 70 10.52 -5.31 13.23
CA CYS A 70 10.00 -4.11 12.57
C CYS A 70 10.69 -2.81 13.04
N THR A 71 11.14 -2.77 14.30
CA THR A 71 11.77 -1.59 14.92
C THR A 71 13.29 -1.57 14.81
N THR A 72 13.92 -2.69 14.43
CA THR A 72 15.37 -2.78 14.20
C THR A 72 15.83 -1.73 13.17
N PRO A 73 16.77 -0.82 13.52
CA PRO A 73 17.29 0.18 12.61
C PRO A 73 17.99 -0.42 11.37
N PRO A 74 17.75 0.12 10.16
CA PRO A 74 16.75 1.14 9.83
C PRO A 74 15.32 0.55 9.86
N ALA A 75 14.47 1.05 10.78
CA ALA A 75 13.12 0.51 11.00
C ALA A 75 12.23 0.57 9.75
N ILE A 76 11.15 -0.22 9.75
CA ILE A 76 10.16 -0.22 8.65
C ILE A 76 9.39 1.10 8.58
N HIS A 77 9.26 1.80 9.72
CA HIS A 77 8.53 3.05 9.85
C HIS A 77 9.06 3.85 11.04
N ARG A 78 8.87 5.18 11.02
CA ARG A 78 9.16 6.05 12.19
C ARG A 78 8.29 5.77 13.43
N TYR A 79 7.25 4.95 13.28
CA TYR A 79 6.33 4.51 14.33
C TYR A 79 6.33 2.98 14.39
N GLY A 80 7.53 2.37 14.34
CA GLY A 80 7.72 0.94 14.10
C GLY A 80 6.84 0.03 14.96
N ARG A 81 6.80 0.26 16.29
CA ARG A 81 5.95 -0.50 17.23
C ARG A 81 4.48 -0.51 16.83
N ALA A 82 3.91 0.67 16.62
CA ALA A 82 2.50 0.81 16.29
C ALA A 82 2.18 0.35 14.86
N MET A 83 3.16 0.32 13.96
CA MET A 83 3.01 -0.21 12.61
C MET A 83 3.13 -1.73 12.57
N ALA A 84 3.98 -2.33 13.39
CA ALA A 84 4.10 -3.79 13.53
C ALA A 84 2.76 -4.40 13.96
N ALA A 85 2.15 -3.86 15.02
CA ALA A 85 0.84 -4.31 15.48
C ALA A 85 -0.27 -4.15 14.41
N ARG A 86 -0.24 -3.06 13.63
CA ARG A 86 -1.20 -2.86 12.53
C ARG A 86 -0.97 -3.82 11.36
N LEU A 87 0.28 -4.15 11.06
CA LEU A 87 0.60 -5.16 10.05
C LEU A 87 0.09 -6.54 10.45
N GLN A 88 0.26 -6.95 11.71
CA GLN A 88 -0.31 -8.22 12.19
C GLN A 88 -1.84 -8.20 12.15
N ALA A 89 -2.48 -7.10 12.55
CA ALA A 89 -3.94 -6.97 12.45
C ALA A 89 -4.44 -7.04 11.00
N LEU A 90 -3.72 -6.41 10.06
CA LEU A 90 -4.01 -6.51 8.64
C LEU A 90 -3.82 -7.95 8.13
N ALA A 91 -2.74 -8.62 8.54
CA ALA A 91 -2.46 -10.00 8.18
C ALA A 91 -3.58 -10.94 8.67
N GLN A 92 -4.02 -10.77 9.91
CA GLN A 92 -5.12 -11.54 10.50
C GLN A 92 -6.42 -11.41 9.68
N ILE A 93 -6.80 -10.19 9.29
CA ILE A 93 -7.99 -9.98 8.44
C ILE A 93 -7.84 -10.65 7.08
N VAL A 94 -6.65 -10.59 6.47
CA VAL A 94 -6.38 -11.25 5.20
C VAL A 94 -6.49 -12.78 5.35
N VAL A 95 -6.02 -13.34 6.47
CA VAL A 95 -6.18 -14.77 6.79
C VAL A 95 -7.66 -15.13 6.95
N ASP A 96 -8.38 -14.42 7.82
CA ASP A 96 -9.73 -14.78 8.23
C ASP A 96 -10.78 -14.54 7.13
N GLU A 97 -10.70 -13.43 6.42
CA GLU A 97 -11.73 -13.02 5.45
C GLU A 97 -11.37 -13.40 4.00
N TYR A 98 -10.09 -13.56 3.70
CA TYR A 98 -9.60 -13.77 2.34
C TYR A 98 -8.76 -15.05 2.20
N ASP A 99 -8.79 -15.95 3.19
CA ASP A 99 -8.01 -17.19 3.20
C ASP A 99 -6.55 -16.91 2.83
N GLY A 100 -5.97 -15.94 3.52
CA GLY A 100 -4.58 -15.50 3.39
C GLY A 100 -4.13 -15.05 1.99
N GLN A 101 -5.06 -14.76 1.09
CA GLN A 101 -4.80 -14.32 -0.30
C GLN A 101 -5.25 -12.87 -0.45
N ALA A 102 -4.32 -11.92 -0.25
CA ALA A 102 -4.64 -10.49 -0.25
C ALA A 102 -5.22 -10.00 -1.59
N GLU A 103 -4.85 -10.61 -2.71
CA GLU A 103 -5.35 -10.27 -4.04
C GLU A 103 -6.85 -10.51 -4.23
N ARG A 104 -7.47 -11.37 -3.40
CA ARG A 104 -8.92 -11.60 -3.43
C ARG A 104 -9.71 -10.34 -3.05
N ILE A 105 -9.11 -9.42 -2.29
CA ILE A 105 -9.69 -8.11 -1.96
C ILE A 105 -10.08 -7.35 -3.23
N TRP A 106 -9.26 -7.42 -4.30
CA TRP A 106 -9.51 -6.68 -5.53
C TRP A 106 -9.91 -7.53 -6.74
N THR A 107 -9.50 -8.79 -6.80
CA THR A 107 -9.88 -9.70 -7.90
C THR A 107 -11.32 -10.18 -7.80
N GLU A 108 -11.89 -10.28 -6.59
CA GLU A 108 -13.28 -10.70 -6.37
C GLU A 108 -14.26 -9.52 -6.24
N ALA A 109 -13.80 -8.29 -6.41
CA ALA A 109 -14.65 -7.11 -6.30
C ALA A 109 -15.68 -7.06 -7.44
N ALA A 110 -16.97 -6.99 -7.09
CA ALA A 110 -18.05 -7.01 -8.07
C ALA A 110 -18.18 -5.71 -8.89
N SER A 111 -17.63 -4.61 -8.38
CA SER A 111 -17.65 -3.29 -9.02
C SER A 111 -16.54 -2.40 -8.46
N GLY A 112 -16.32 -1.25 -9.09
CA GLY A 112 -15.44 -0.21 -8.55
C GLY A 112 -15.83 0.26 -7.14
N ALA A 113 -17.13 0.38 -6.88
CA ALA A 113 -17.63 0.77 -5.56
C ALA A 113 -17.40 -0.33 -4.51
N ASP A 114 -17.61 -1.60 -4.90
CA ASP A 114 -17.31 -2.75 -4.03
C ASP A 114 -15.81 -2.85 -3.73
N LEU A 115 -14.95 -2.65 -4.73
CA LEU A 115 -13.50 -2.61 -4.57
C LEU A 115 -13.08 -1.58 -3.50
N VAL A 116 -13.53 -0.34 -3.65
CA VAL A 116 -13.22 0.73 -2.68
C VAL A 116 -13.76 0.38 -1.29
N LYS A 117 -14.98 -0.16 -1.19
CA LYS A 117 -15.58 -0.58 0.07
C LYS A 117 -14.78 -1.68 0.77
N ARG A 118 -14.34 -2.71 0.05
CA ARG A 118 -13.52 -3.81 0.58
C ARG A 118 -12.19 -3.29 1.13
N ILE A 119 -11.53 -2.39 0.40
CA ILE A 119 -10.28 -1.77 0.84
C ILE A 119 -10.52 -0.86 2.05
N GLU A 120 -11.59 -0.08 2.07
CA GLU A 120 -11.91 0.85 3.16
C GLU A 120 -12.25 0.14 4.49
N ALA A 121 -12.72 -1.11 4.43
CA ALA A 121 -12.94 -1.94 5.60
C ALA A 121 -11.65 -2.35 6.32
N LEU A 122 -10.48 -2.25 5.65
CA LEU A 122 -9.20 -2.65 6.22
C LEU A 122 -8.69 -1.63 7.25
N PRO A 123 -8.01 -2.09 8.32
CA PRO A 123 -7.49 -1.21 9.36
C PRO A 123 -6.48 -0.22 8.77
N GLY A 124 -6.70 1.07 9.00
CA GLY A 124 -5.80 2.13 8.50
C GLY A 124 -6.09 2.61 7.07
N PHE A 125 -7.12 2.08 6.39
CA PHE A 125 -7.52 2.48 5.04
C PHE A 125 -8.75 3.40 5.05
N GLY A 126 -8.57 4.65 5.51
CA GLY A 126 -9.65 5.64 5.37
C GLY A 126 -10.02 5.93 3.90
N ALA A 127 -11.19 6.51 3.66
CA ALA A 127 -11.79 6.75 2.34
C ALA A 127 -10.81 7.22 1.23
N GLN A 128 -9.93 8.19 1.53
CA GLN A 128 -8.95 8.67 0.56
C GLN A 128 -7.90 7.60 0.22
N LYS A 129 -7.35 6.92 1.22
CA LYS A 129 -6.36 5.85 1.04
C LYS A 129 -6.96 4.68 0.26
N ALA A 130 -8.20 4.31 0.58
CA ALA A 130 -8.92 3.27 -0.14
C ALA A 130 -9.05 3.59 -1.65
N LYS A 131 -9.42 4.82 -1.99
CA LYS A 131 -9.48 5.28 -3.40
C LYS A 131 -8.12 5.29 -4.08
N ILE A 132 -7.07 5.70 -3.40
CA ILE A 132 -5.70 5.69 -3.95
C ILE A 132 -5.25 4.24 -4.21
N PHE A 133 -5.47 3.31 -3.28
CA PHE A 133 -5.09 1.92 -3.46
C PHE A 133 -5.91 1.25 -4.57
N ALA A 134 -7.21 1.50 -4.62
CA ALA A 134 -8.06 1.06 -5.72
C ALA A 134 -7.58 1.61 -7.08
N ALA A 135 -7.10 2.85 -7.13
CA ALA A 135 -6.49 3.42 -8.34
C ALA A 135 -5.15 2.74 -8.68
N LEU A 136 -4.33 2.39 -7.69
CA LEU A 136 -3.06 1.69 -7.88
C LEU A 136 -3.29 0.33 -8.53
N VAL A 137 -4.18 -0.49 -7.97
CA VAL A 137 -4.50 -1.81 -8.55
C VAL A 137 -5.16 -1.68 -9.94
N GLY A 138 -5.98 -0.65 -10.16
CA GLY A 138 -6.61 -0.44 -11.47
C GLY A 138 -5.67 0.05 -12.55
N LYS A 139 -4.74 0.94 -12.21
CA LYS A 139 -3.77 1.53 -13.16
C LYS A 139 -2.60 0.59 -13.44
N GLN A 140 -2.01 0.02 -12.40
CA GLN A 140 -0.78 -0.75 -12.53
C GLN A 140 -1.05 -2.25 -12.69
N LEU A 141 -1.97 -2.81 -11.90
CA LEU A 141 -2.29 -4.26 -11.98
C LEU A 141 -3.40 -4.59 -12.98
N GLY A 142 -4.01 -3.58 -13.62
CA GLY A 142 -5.06 -3.79 -14.62
C GLY A 142 -6.44 -4.18 -14.05
N VAL A 143 -6.65 -4.06 -12.74
CA VAL A 143 -7.90 -4.46 -12.06
C VAL A 143 -8.97 -3.40 -12.28
N LYS A 144 -9.79 -3.57 -13.32
CA LYS A 144 -10.72 -2.56 -13.83
C LYS A 144 -12.19 -3.00 -13.76
N PRO A 145 -12.75 -3.31 -12.57
CA PRO A 145 -14.16 -3.66 -12.46
C PRO A 145 -15.06 -2.50 -12.90
N ARG A 146 -16.31 -2.81 -13.26
CA ARG A 146 -17.26 -1.80 -13.77
C ARG A 146 -17.36 -0.61 -12.81
N GLY A 147 -17.18 0.61 -13.34
CA GLY A 147 -17.28 1.85 -12.57
C GLY A 147 -16.08 2.19 -11.69
N TRP A 148 -14.94 1.50 -11.83
CA TRP A 148 -13.75 1.77 -11.01
C TRP A 148 -13.26 3.22 -11.08
N THR A 149 -13.20 3.83 -12.27
CA THR A 149 -12.77 5.24 -12.44
C THR A 149 -13.66 6.21 -11.68
N THR A 150 -14.98 5.98 -11.69
CA THR A 150 -15.94 6.77 -10.90
C THR A 150 -15.70 6.59 -9.40
N ALA A 151 -15.47 5.35 -8.94
CA ALA A 151 -15.26 5.04 -7.52
C ALA A 151 -13.98 5.67 -6.96
N VAL A 152 -12.90 5.68 -7.75
CA VAL A 152 -11.61 6.27 -7.33
C VAL A 152 -11.51 7.78 -7.58
N GLY A 153 -12.48 8.36 -8.30
CA GLY A 153 -12.57 9.80 -8.57
C GLY A 153 -11.34 10.34 -9.29
N ASP A 154 -10.78 11.45 -8.79
CA ASP A 154 -9.62 12.11 -9.41
C ASP A 154 -8.39 11.19 -9.51
N TYR A 155 -8.25 10.20 -8.64
CA TYR A 155 -7.16 9.22 -8.70
C TYR A 155 -7.25 8.30 -9.91
N GLY A 156 -8.40 8.21 -10.59
CA GLY A 156 -8.58 7.47 -11.84
C GLY A 156 -8.17 8.25 -13.09
N LYS A 157 -8.00 9.58 -12.99
CA LYS A 157 -7.65 10.43 -14.13
C LYS A 157 -6.17 10.31 -14.49
N ALA A 158 -5.83 10.59 -15.76
CA ALA A 158 -4.44 10.72 -16.19
C ALA A 158 -3.73 11.87 -15.46
N GLY A 159 -2.48 11.67 -15.06
CA GLY A 159 -1.64 12.64 -14.34
C GLY A 159 -0.83 11.98 -13.23
N TYR A 160 -0.29 12.78 -12.31
CA TYR A 160 0.66 12.34 -11.27
C TYR A 160 0.15 12.71 -9.88
N ARG A 161 -0.94 12.06 -9.44
CA ARG A 161 -1.68 12.45 -8.22
C ARG A 161 -1.28 11.64 -6.99
N SER A 162 -0.86 10.40 -7.17
CA SER A 162 -0.64 9.47 -6.07
C SER A 162 0.33 8.36 -6.42
N VAL A 163 0.58 7.44 -5.49
CA VAL A 163 1.40 6.24 -5.73
C VAL A 163 0.90 5.42 -6.94
N ALA A 164 -0.40 5.47 -7.23
CA ALA A 164 -1.00 4.81 -8.39
C ALA A 164 -0.39 5.25 -9.73
N ASP A 165 0.24 6.42 -9.77
CA ASP A 165 0.82 7.03 -10.95
C ASP A 165 2.35 6.86 -11.03
N VAL A 166 2.97 6.16 -10.07
CA VAL A 166 4.41 5.90 -10.03
C VAL A 166 4.73 4.61 -10.77
N VAL A 167 5.31 4.73 -11.96
CA VAL A 167 5.69 3.59 -12.82
C VAL A 167 7.18 3.56 -13.14
N ASP A 168 7.92 4.60 -12.73
CA ASP A 168 9.36 4.76 -12.91
C ASP A 168 9.88 5.92 -12.04
N GLY A 169 11.19 6.18 -12.11
CA GLY A 169 11.82 7.28 -11.38
C GLY A 169 11.34 8.68 -11.79
N GLU A 170 10.93 8.87 -13.05
CA GLU A 170 10.46 10.18 -13.54
C GLU A 170 9.07 10.52 -12.99
N SER A 171 8.13 9.58 -13.11
CA SER A 171 6.79 9.68 -12.55
C SER A 171 6.80 9.82 -11.03
N LEU A 172 7.75 9.19 -10.33
CA LEU A 172 7.97 9.41 -8.90
C LEU A 172 8.24 10.88 -8.58
N GLN A 173 9.15 11.53 -9.31
CA GLN A 173 9.44 12.96 -9.09
C GLN A 173 8.23 13.84 -9.39
N LYS A 174 7.45 13.52 -10.43
CA LYS A 174 6.21 14.25 -10.76
C LYS A 174 5.15 14.12 -9.66
N VAL A 175 4.96 12.92 -9.09
CA VAL A 175 4.04 12.69 -7.96
C VAL A 175 4.51 13.46 -6.71
N ARG A 176 5.83 13.51 -6.44
CA ARG A 176 6.38 14.33 -5.35
C ARG A 176 6.09 15.81 -5.54
N ALA A 177 6.32 16.33 -6.75
CA ALA A 177 6.04 17.72 -7.09
C ALA A 177 4.55 18.05 -6.86
N TYR A 178 3.65 17.22 -7.38
CA TYR A 178 2.20 17.37 -7.18
C TYR A 178 1.80 17.36 -5.69
N LYS A 179 2.29 16.38 -4.90
CA LYS A 179 2.01 16.32 -3.45
C LYS A 179 2.49 17.58 -2.73
N LYS A 180 3.64 18.14 -3.13
CA LYS A 180 4.19 19.39 -2.56
C LYS A 180 3.32 20.61 -2.90
N GLU A 181 2.87 20.71 -4.15
CA GLU A 181 1.98 21.78 -4.62
C GLU A 181 0.63 21.75 -3.90
N MET A 182 0.00 20.58 -3.81
CA MET A 182 -1.28 20.42 -3.11
C MET A 182 -1.19 20.74 -1.62
N LYS A 183 -0.08 20.36 -0.96
CA LYS A 183 0.17 20.74 0.44
C LYS A 183 0.36 22.25 0.61
N ALA A 184 1.02 22.92 -0.34
CA ALA A 184 1.18 24.36 -0.33
C ALA A 184 -0.15 25.09 -0.57
N ALA A 185 -0.98 24.60 -1.49
CA ALA A 185 -2.30 25.14 -1.78
C ALA A 185 -3.27 24.96 -0.60
N GLY A 186 -3.29 23.78 0.04
CA GLY A 186 -4.12 23.53 1.23
C GLY A 186 -3.74 24.40 2.43
N LYS A 187 -2.44 24.70 2.59
CA LYS A 187 -1.97 25.66 3.62
C LYS A 187 -2.41 27.10 3.34
N LYS A 188 -2.55 27.51 2.08
CA LYS A 188 -3.02 28.85 1.69
C LYS A 188 -4.54 29.01 1.83
N ALA A 189 -5.31 27.93 1.64
CA ALA A 189 -6.76 27.96 1.76
C ALA A 189 -7.28 27.88 3.21
N GLY A 190 -6.43 27.48 4.15
CA GLY A 190 -6.72 27.44 5.59
C GLY A 190 -6.03 28.54 6.40
N ALA A 191 -5.48 29.56 5.74
CA ALA A 191 -4.83 30.72 6.35
C ALA A 191 -5.70 31.97 6.18
#